data_AF-A0A401U3B7-F1
#
_entry.id   AF-A0A401U3B7-F1
#
_cell.length_a   1.000
_cell.length_b   1.000
_cell.length_c   1.000
_cell.angle_alpha   90.00
_cell.angle_beta   90.00
_cell.angle_gamma   90.00
#
_symmetry.space_group_name_H-M   'P 1'
#
loop_
_entity.id
_entity.type
_entity.pdbx_description
1 polymer ?
#
loop_
_entity_poly.entity_id
_entity_poly.type
_entity_poly.pdbx_seq_one_letter_code
_entity_poly.pdbx_strand_id
1 'polypeptide(L)' 'LIGCIIGRQGSKINEIRQMSGAQIKISNPVEGSTDRQITITGSPANISLAQYLINARYGGSGSRP' A
#
# COMPACT_ATOMS: atom_id res chain seq x y z
N LEU A 1 3.16 11.52 -0.79
CA LEU A 1 2.05 10.70 -1.34
C LEU A 1 1.75 9.43 -0.52
N ILE A 2 2.71 8.83 0.21
CA ILE A 2 2.46 7.63 1.04
C ILE A 2 1.68 7.93 2.34
N GLY A 3 1.61 9.18 2.81
CA GLY A 3 0.77 9.57 3.95
C GLY A 3 -0.72 9.21 3.78
N CYS A 4 -1.21 9.14 2.54
CA CYS A 4 -2.58 8.73 2.22
C CYS A 4 -2.77 7.20 2.14
N ILE A 5 -1.70 6.43 1.92
CA ILE A 5 -1.73 4.96 1.76
C ILE A 5 -2.08 4.29 3.10
N ILE A 6 -1.60 4.86 4.19
CA ILE A 6 -1.91 4.43 5.56
C ILE A 6 -3.35 4.87 5.92
N GLY A 7 -3.80 6.02 5.42
CA GLY A 7 -5.02 6.70 5.87
C GLY A 7 -4.84 7.30 7.26
N ARG A 8 -5.81 8.11 7.72
CA ARG A 8 -5.83 8.56 9.14
C ARG A 8 -5.77 7.30 10.03
N GLN A 9 -4.75 7.20 10.88
CA GLN A 9 -4.50 6.07 11.81
C GLN A 9 -4.18 4.69 11.20
N GLY A 10 -3.88 4.55 9.90
CA GLY A 10 -3.55 3.21 9.37
C GLY A 10 -4.74 2.34 9.01
N SER A 11 -5.97 2.87 9.09
CA SER A 11 -7.19 2.12 8.80
C SER A 11 -7.21 1.57 7.37
N LYS A 12 -6.68 2.32 6.39
CA LYS A 12 -6.71 1.93 4.97
C LYS A 12 -5.79 0.73 4.71
N ILE A 13 -4.58 0.75 5.29
CA ILE A 13 -3.64 -0.37 5.15
C ILE A 13 -4.19 -1.61 5.85
N ASN A 14 -4.87 -1.42 6.99
CA ASN A 14 -5.40 -2.53 7.76
C ASN A 14 -6.53 -3.25 7.01
N GLU A 15 -7.40 -2.50 6.33
CA GLU A 15 -8.42 -3.04 5.42
C GLU A 15 -7.77 -3.84 4.30
N ILE A 16 -6.72 -3.31 3.65
CA ILE A 16 -6.03 -4.03 2.57
C ILE A 16 -5.40 -5.32 3.09
N ARG A 17 -4.80 -5.32 4.28
CA ARG A 17 -4.24 -6.52 4.91
C ARG A 17 -5.32 -7.57 5.17
N GLN A 18 -6.49 -7.16 5.68
CA GLN A 18 -7.61 -8.07 5.89
C GLN A 18 -8.18 -8.62 4.58
N MET A 19 -8.39 -7.76 3.57
CA MET A 19 -8.96 -8.16 2.29
C MET A 19 -8.02 -9.06 1.48
N SER A 20 -6.73 -8.72 1.46
CA SER A 20 -5.74 -9.49 0.68
C SER A 20 -5.25 -10.73 1.40
N GLY A 21 -5.37 -10.80 2.73
CA GLY A 21 -4.70 -11.82 3.54
C GLY A 21 -3.17 -11.78 3.41
N ALA A 22 -2.60 -10.70 2.89
CA ALA A 22 -1.16 -10.52 2.76
C ALA A 22 -0.59 -9.79 3.98
N GLN A 23 0.63 -10.16 4.36
CA GLN A 23 1.40 -9.44 5.36
C GLN A 23 2.02 -8.20 4.71
N ILE A 24 1.58 -7.02 5.12
CA ILE A 24 2.07 -5.74 4.61
C ILE A 24 2.88 -5.03 5.70
N LYS A 25 4.14 -4.73 5.41
CA LYS A 25 5.07 -4.00 6.26
C LYS A 25 5.44 -2.69 5.58
N ILE A 26 5.36 -1.58 6.32
CA ILE A 26 5.70 -0.26 5.81
C ILE A 26 6.96 0.19 6.53
N SER A 27 8.03 0.45 5.79
CA SER A 27 9.26 1.01 6.33
C SER A 27 9.16 2.53 6.42
N ASN A 28 9.86 3.10 7.40
CA ASN A 28 9.97 4.54 7.51
C ASN A 28 10.65 5.12 6.25
N PRO A 29 10.24 6.32 5.82
CA PRO A 29 10.94 7.00 4.74
C PRO A 29 12.38 7.26 5.19
N VAL A 30 13.33 7.09 4.27
CA VAL A 30 14.73 7.45 4.50
C VAL A 30 14.80 8.98 4.67
N GLU A 31 15.69 9.47 5.54
CA GLU A 31 15.88 10.91 5.74
C GLU A 31 16.14 11.62 4.40
N GLY A 32 15.32 12.64 4.11
CA GLY A 32 15.36 13.37 2.83
C GLY A 32 14.49 12.79 1.71
N SER A 33 13.89 11.61 1.88
CA SER A 33 12.96 11.02 0.92
C SER A 33 11.50 11.09 1.39
N THR A 34 10.59 11.33 0.46
CA THR A 34 9.14 11.17 0.68
C THR A 34 8.65 9.77 0.30
N ASP A 35 9.55 8.93 -0.21
CA ASP A 35 9.31 7.56 -0.58
C ASP A 35 9.30 6.65 0.66
N ARG A 36 8.31 5.79 0.75
CA ARG A 36 8.16 4.80 1.83
C ARG A 36 8.09 3.44 1.19
N GLN A 37 9.03 2.59 1.57
CA GLN A 37 9.08 1.24 1.07
C GLN A 37 7.98 0.39 1.71
N ILE A 38 7.19 -0.29 0.87
CA ILE A 38 6.15 -1.23 1.30
C ILE A 38 6.60 -2.64 0.92
N THR A 39 6.70 -3.51 1.91
CA THR A 39 7.02 -4.93 1.72
C THR A 39 5.75 -5.75 1.91
N ILE A 40 5.37 -6.50 0.88
CA ILE A 40 4.21 -7.39 0.92
C ILE A 40 4.72 -8.83 0.89
N THR A 41 4.24 -9.65 1.82
CA THR A 41 4.64 -11.04 1.97
C THR A 41 3.40 -11.92 2.08
N GLY A 42 3.39 -13.05 1.39
CA GLY A 42 2.26 -13.99 1.39
C GLY A 42 2.27 -14.84 0.14
N SER A 43 1.16 -15.55 -0.10
CA SER A 43 0.96 -16.30 -1.34
C SER A 43 0.91 -15.36 -2.55
N PRO A 44 1.28 -15.82 -3.76
CA PRO A 44 1.24 -15.00 -4.97
C PRO A 44 -0.13 -14.34 -5.19
N ALA A 45 -1.22 -15.08 -4.97
CA ALA A 45 -2.59 -14.55 -5.05
C ALA A 45 -2.83 -13.37 -4.09
N ASN A 46 -2.40 -13.51 -2.83
CA ASN A 46 -2.53 -12.48 -1.80
C ASN A 46 -1.69 -11.24 -2.14
N ILE A 47 -0.47 -11.45 -2.62
CA ILE A 47 0.43 -10.37 -3.05
C ILE A 47 -0.19 -9.60 -4.23
N SER A 48 -0.64 -10.30 -5.27
CA SER A 48 -1.28 -9.68 -6.43
C SER A 48 -2.54 -8.91 -6.03
N LEU A 49 -3.37 -9.46 -5.14
CA LEU A 49 -4.56 -8.79 -4.64
C LEU A 49 -4.21 -7.54 -3.82
N ALA A 50 -3.23 -7.63 -2.93
CA ALA A 50 -2.75 -6.48 -2.15
C ALA A 50 -2.21 -5.36 -3.06
N GLN A 51 -1.39 -5.71 -4.05
CA GLN A 51 -0.88 -4.77 -5.05
C GLN A 51 -2.01 -4.14 -5.86
N TYR A 52 -3.00 -4.93 -6.28
CA TYR A 52 -4.17 -4.41 -6.98
C TYR A 52 -4.96 -3.43 -6.11
N LEU A 53 -5.25 -3.76 -4.86
CA LEU A 53 -5.98 -2.89 -3.94
C LEU A 53 -5.22 -1.59 -3.66
N ILE A 54 -3.90 -1.67 -3.49
CA ILE A 54 -3.04 -0.49 -3.30
C ILE A 54 -3.07 0.38 -4.57
N ASN A 55 -2.86 -0.21 -5.75
CA ASN A 55 -2.89 0.52 -7.02
C ASN A 55 -4.27 1.07 -7.36
N ALA A 56 -5.35 0.34 -7.12
CA ALA A 56 -6.72 0.79 -7.39
C ALA A 56 -7.12 1.96 -6.48
N ARG A 57 -6.60 2.02 -5.25
CA ARG A 57 -6.88 3.11 -4.29
C ARG A 57 -5.91 4.29 -4.41
N TYR A 58 -4.79 4.15 -5.12
CA TYR A 58 -3.73 5.16 -5.25
C TYR A 58 -3.51 5.65 -6.69
N GLY A 59 -3.80 4.85 -7.70
CA GLY A 59 -3.62 5.13 -9.13
C GLY A 59 -4.58 6.17 -9.71
N GLY A 60 -5.39 6.82 -8.88
CA GLY A 60 -6.36 7.82 -9.28
C GLY A 60 -5.80 9.23 -9.56
N SER A 61 -4.49 9.46 -9.52
CA SER A 61 -3.92 10.81 -9.76
C SER A 61 -2.80 10.90 -10.79
N GLY A 62 -2.68 9.98 -11.76
CA GLY A 62 -1.61 10.10 -12.74
C GLY A 62 -1.66 9.14 -13.90
N SER A 63 -2.71 9.21 -14.71
CA SER A 63 -2.69 8.96 -16.17
C SER A 63 -4.11 8.88 -16.72
N ARG A 64 -4.76 10.05 -16.85
CA ARG A 64 -5.68 10.29 -17.95
C ARG A 64 -4.87 11.02 -19.01
N PRO A 65 -4.75 10.54 -20.26
CA PRO A 65 -4.40 11.41 -21.37
C PRO A 65 -5.50 12.47 -21.56
#